data_AF-G5GEP3-F1
#
_entry.id   AF-G5GEP3-F1
#
_cell.length_a   1.000
_cell.length_b   1.000
_cell.length_c   1.000
_cell.angle_alpha   90.00
_cell.angle_beta   90.00
_cell.angle_gamma   90.00
#
_symmetry.space_group_name_H-M   'P 1'
#
loop_
_entity.id
_entity.type
_entity.pdbx_description
1 polymer ?
#
loop_
_entity_poly.entity_id
_entity_poly.type
_entity_poly.pdbx_seq_one_letter_code
_entity_poly.pdbx_strand_id
1 'polypeptide(L)'
;MNNFYYRIVIDVCKDTSKENLIMLEELANKAFDNRAGKVDNTSDTPYRFIYRGSDSEYACLEVGMLILKKQSNFLPYLEAWNWIDENDPTESTDLLKLFTKKS
;
A
#
# COMPACT_ATOMS: atom_id res chain seq x y z
N MET A 1 5.10 -1.21 23.34
CA MET A 1 4.37 -0.69 22.16
C MET A 1 5.21 -1.05 20.95
N ASN A 2 4.63 -1.68 19.93
CA ASN A 2 5.36 -1.89 18.68
C ASN A 2 5.46 -0.53 17.99
N ASN A 3 6.70 -0.06 17.78
CA ASN A 3 6.92 1.16 17.02
C ASN A 3 6.94 0.80 15.54
N PHE A 4 6.00 1.34 14.78
CA PHE A 4 6.01 1.26 13.32
C PHE A 4 6.54 2.59 12.80
N TYR A 5 7.51 2.55 11.90
CA TYR A 5 8.17 3.74 11.35
C TYR A 5 7.76 4.00 9.91
N TYR A 6 7.23 2.98 9.24
CA TYR A 6 6.87 3.03 7.83
C TYR A 6 5.41 2.65 7.65
N ARG A 7 4.73 3.35 6.74
CA ARG A 7 3.37 3.01 6.35
C ARG A 7 3.17 3.10 4.84
N ILE A 8 2.47 2.11 4.30
CA ILE A 8 1.80 2.22 3.02
C ILE A 8 0.33 2.58 3.31
N VAL A 9 -0.13 3.69 2.72
CA VAL A 9 -1.54 4.09 2.77
C VAL A 9 -2.08 4.10 1.34
N ILE A 10 -3.14 3.33 1.11
CA ILE A 10 -3.80 3.22 -0.18
C ILE A 10 -5.26 3.64 0.00
N ASP A 11 -5.69 4.66 -0.73
CA ASP A 11 -7.07 5.11 -0.80
C ASP A 11 -7.68 4.69 -2.13
N VAL A 12 -8.83 4.03 -2.06
CA VAL A 12 -9.60 3.52 -3.20
C VAL A 12 -10.75 4.48 -3.49
N CYS A 13 -11.05 4.71 -4.77
CA CYS A 13 -12.16 5.56 -5.20
C CYS A 13 -13.48 5.10 -4.58
N LYS A 14 -14.25 6.02 -4.00
CA LYS A 14 -15.48 5.73 -3.23
C LYS A 14 -16.64 5.17 -4.05
N ASP A 15 -16.60 5.30 -5.38
CA ASP A 15 -17.56 4.71 -6.32
C ASP A 15 -17.21 3.25 -6.69
N THR A 16 -16.08 2.72 -6.18
CA THR A 16 -15.70 1.32 -6.37
C THR A 16 -16.74 0.38 -5.77
N SER A 17 -17.17 -0.62 -6.54
CA SER A 17 -18.12 -1.64 -6.08
C SER A 17 -17.53 -2.47 -4.94
N LYS A 18 -18.40 -3.06 -4.10
CA LYS A 18 -17.98 -3.92 -2.99
C LYS A 18 -17.13 -5.12 -3.47
N GLU A 19 -17.50 -5.71 -4.59
CA GLU A 19 -16.79 -6.85 -5.19
C GLU A 19 -15.37 -6.47 -5.62
N ASN A 20 -15.22 -5.31 -6.27
CA ASN A 20 -13.91 -4.79 -6.63
C ASN A 20 -13.10 -4.41 -5.40
N LEU A 21 -13.72 -3.84 -4.35
CA LEU A 21 -13.02 -3.50 -3.12
C LEU A 21 -12.42 -4.74 -2.44
N ILE A 22 -13.18 -5.85 -2.37
CA ILE A 22 -12.70 -7.14 -1.85
C ILE A 22 -11.52 -7.64 -2.68
N MET A 23 -11.65 -7.65 -4.02
CA MET A 23 -10.58 -8.07 -4.92
C MET A 23 -9.30 -7.22 -4.72
N LEU A 24 -9.44 -5.90 -4.60
CA LEU A 24 -8.30 -4.99 -4.41
C LEU A 24 -7.60 -5.26 -3.06
N GLU A 25 -8.37 -5.50 -2.01
CA GLU A 25 -7.81 -5.87 -0.70
C GLU A 25 -7.06 -7.20 -0.75
N GLU A 26 -7.61 -8.22 -1.42
CA GLU A 26 -6.94 -9.51 -1.62
C GLU A 26 -5.63 -9.37 -2.40
N LEU A 27 -5.62 -8.55 -3.46
CA LEU A 27 -4.40 -8.27 -4.23
C LEU A 27 -3.34 -7.57 -3.37
N ALA A 28 -3.74 -6.58 -2.58
CA ALA A 28 -2.84 -5.86 -1.69
C ALA A 28 -2.29 -6.80 -0.60
N ASN A 29 -3.16 -7.56 0.09
CA ASN A 29 -2.75 -8.51 1.12
C ASN A 29 -1.77 -9.56 0.57
N LYS A 30 -2.00 -10.09 -0.63
CA LYS A 30 -1.08 -11.02 -1.28
C LYS A 30 0.25 -10.37 -1.66
N ALA A 31 0.26 -9.07 -1.99
CA ALA A 31 1.50 -8.36 -2.28
C ALA A 31 2.34 -8.13 -1.01
N PHE A 32 1.70 -7.87 0.13
CA PHE A 32 2.37 -7.66 1.42
C PHE A 32 2.58 -8.96 2.23
N ASP A 33 2.20 -10.11 1.69
CA ASP A 33 2.62 -11.45 2.12
C ASP A 33 3.59 -12.00 1.06
N ASN A 34 4.86 -11.64 1.19
CA ASN A 34 5.87 -11.85 0.15
C ASN A 34 7.17 -12.46 0.68
N ARG A 35 8.15 -12.64 -0.20
CA ARG A 35 9.42 -13.31 0.14
C ARG A 35 10.24 -12.63 1.24
N ALA A 36 10.01 -11.34 1.52
CA ALA A 36 10.71 -10.59 2.55
C ALA A 36 9.98 -10.64 3.90
N GLY A 37 8.79 -11.24 3.97
CA GLY A 37 7.99 -11.35 5.18
C GLY A 37 6.52 -11.03 4.90
N LYS A 38 5.78 -10.81 5.98
CA LYS A 38 4.35 -10.53 5.93
C LYS A 38 4.00 -9.32 6.79
N VAL A 39 3.18 -8.43 6.24
CA VAL A 39 2.52 -7.33 6.96
C VAL A 39 1.03 -7.38 6.67
N ASP A 40 0.21 -7.36 7.72
CA ASP A 40 -1.25 -7.39 7.59
C ASP A 40 -1.84 -6.00 7.33
N ASN A 41 -2.98 -5.95 6.65
CA ASN A 41 -3.79 -4.73 6.56
C ASN A 41 -4.36 -4.42 7.96
N THR A 42 -4.14 -3.18 8.40
CA THR A 42 -4.55 -2.69 9.73
C THR A 42 -5.59 -1.56 9.64
N SER A 43 -6.17 -1.36 8.47
CA SER A 43 -7.23 -0.37 8.27
C SER A 43 -8.55 -0.83 8.87
N ASP A 44 -9.21 0.07 9.59
CA ASP A 44 -10.60 -0.03 10.04
C ASP A 44 -11.54 0.89 9.23
N THR A 45 -10.99 1.58 8.24
CA THR A 45 -11.68 2.60 7.46
C THR A 45 -12.07 2.04 6.09
N PRO A 46 -13.35 2.13 5.67
CA PRO A 46 -13.77 1.71 4.34
C PRO A 46 -12.98 2.40 3.24
N TYR A 47 -12.72 1.70 2.12
CA TYR A 47 -11.98 2.21 0.96
C TYR A 47 -10.53 2.63 1.26
N ARG A 48 -9.95 2.17 2.38
CA ARG A 48 -8.57 2.46 2.76
C ARG A 48 -7.86 1.19 3.18
N PHE A 49 -6.64 0.99 2.72
CA PHE A 49 -5.73 -0.07 3.18
C PHE A 49 -4.50 0.56 3.84
N ILE A 50 -4.07 -0.01 4.97
CA ILE A 50 -2.92 0.49 5.74
C ILE A 50 -2.03 -0.68 6.14
N TYR A 51 -0.81 -0.70 5.61
CA TYR A 51 0.24 -1.66 5.99
C TYR A 51 1.32 -0.91 6.76
N ARG A 52 1.71 -1.42 7.93
CA ARG A 52 2.64 -0.74 8.84
C ARG A 52 3.83 -1.65 9.16
N GLY A 53 5.01 -1.08 9.23
CA GLY A 53 6.24 -1.82 9.48
C GLY A 53 7.27 -1.00 10.25
N SER A 54 8.14 -1.69 10.97
CA SER A 54 9.40 -1.15 11.47
C SER A 54 10.53 -1.44 10.47
N ASP A 55 11.78 -1.20 10.85
CA ASP A 55 12.95 -1.49 10.02
C ASP A 55 13.02 -2.97 9.58
N SER A 56 12.53 -3.91 10.41
CA SER A 56 12.49 -5.33 10.05
C SER A 56 11.50 -5.66 8.94
N GLU A 57 10.44 -4.84 8.78
CA GLU A 57 9.41 -5.03 7.76
C GLU A 57 9.60 -4.10 6.54
N TYR A 58 10.55 -3.17 6.59
CA TYR A 58 10.79 -2.19 5.52
C TYR A 58 10.90 -2.85 4.13
N ALA A 59 11.73 -3.89 4.02
CA ALA A 59 11.90 -4.62 2.77
C ALA A 59 10.61 -5.33 2.30
N CYS A 60 9.77 -5.80 3.23
CA CYS A 60 8.47 -6.38 2.90
C CYS A 60 7.53 -5.34 2.29
N LEU A 61 7.49 -4.12 2.85
CA LEU A 61 6.70 -3.01 2.32
C LEU A 61 7.18 -2.57 0.94
N GLU A 62 8.49 -2.42 0.73
CA GLU A 62 9.05 -2.03 -0.57
C GLU A 62 8.77 -3.08 -1.66
N VAL A 63 8.96 -4.36 -1.34
CA VAL A 63 8.66 -5.45 -2.28
C VAL A 63 7.16 -5.49 -2.58
N GLY A 64 6.32 -5.34 -1.55
CA GLY A 64 4.87 -5.34 -1.68
C GLY A 64 4.36 -4.25 -2.62
N MET A 65 4.84 -3.01 -2.47
CA MET A 65 4.43 -1.93 -3.37
C MET A 65 4.84 -2.19 -4.84
N LEU A 66 6.01 -2.79 -5.08
CA LEU A 66 6.47 -3.10 -6.43
C LEU A 66 5.71 -4.28 -7.06
N ILE A 67 5.30 -5.26 -6.26
CA ILE A 67 4.41 -6.35 -6.71
C ILE A 67 3.04 -5.78 -7.08
N LEU A 68 2.49 -4.92 -6.22
CA LEU A 68 1.16 -4.36 -6.39
C LEU A 68 1.10 -3.41 -7.59
N LYS A 69 2.16 -2.62 -7.83
CA LYS A 69 2.32 -1.78 -9.02
C LYS A 69 2.15 -2.57 -10.32
N LYS A 70 2.59 -3.84 -10.36
CA LYS A 70 2.50 -4.69 -11.56
C LYS A 70 1.09 -5.26 -11.80
N GLN A 71 0.16 -5.09 -10.87
CA GLN A 71 -1.23 -5.50 -11.04
C GLN A 71 -1.96 -4.44 -11.90
N SER A 72 -2.20 -4.78 -13.17
CA SER A 72 -2.82 -3.87 -14.15
C SER A 72 -4.23 -3.42 -13.77
N ASN A 73 -4.92 -4.19 -12.93
CA ASN A 73 -6.26 -3.93 -12.41
C ASN A 73 -6.26 -3.25 -11.04
N PHE A 74 -5.13 -2.72 -10.55
CA PHE A 74 -5.06 -2.07 -9.24
C PHE A 74 -5.06 -0.54 -9.34
N LEU A 75 -4.08 0.04 -10.03
CA LEU A 75 -3.90 1.50 -10.15
C LEU A 75 -5.15 2.29 -10.60
N PRO A 76 -6.00 1.80 -11.54
CA PRO A 76 -7.17 2.56 -11.98
C PRO A 76 -8.22 2.81 -10.90
N TYR A 77 -8.18 2.09 -9.78
CA TYR A 77 -9.14 2.22 -8.68
C TYR A 77 -8.65 3.13 -7.55
N LEU A 78 -7.45 3.69 -7.65
CA LEU A 78 -6.84 4.42 -6.54
C LEU A 78 -7.14 5.92 -6.63
N GLU A 79 -7.55 6.50 -5.52
CA GLU A 79 -7.60 7.94 -5.29
C GLU A 79 -6.23 8.45 -4.82
N ALA A 80 -5.55 7.69 -3.96
CA ALA A 80 -4.20 8.01 -3.49
C ALA A 80 -3.41 6.74 -3.14
N TRP A 81 -2.08 6.82 -3.24
CA TRP A 81 -1.16 5.78 -2.77
C TRP A 81 0.12 6.41 -2.27
N ASN A 82 0.39 6.29 -0.97
CA ASN A 82 1.52 6.96 -0.31
C ASN A 82 2.40 5.97 0.44
N TRP A 83 3.71 6.13 0.28
CA TRP A 83 4.72 5.69 1.23
C TRP A 83 4.92 6.79 2.27
N ILE A 84 4.80 6.47 3.54
CA ILE A 84 5.03 7.39 4.65
C ILE A 84 6.21 6.85 5.47
N ASP A 85 7.25 7.66 5.58
CA ASP A 85 8.32 7.50 6.56
C ASP A 85 8.01 8.45 7.74
N GLU A 86 7.72 7.89 8.90
CA GLU A 86 7.38 8.66 10.10
C GLU A 86 8.61 9.28 10.77
N ASN A 87 9.81 8.72 10.53
CA ASN A 87 11.06 9.26 11.06
C ASN A 87 11.58 10.41 10.20
N ASP A 88 11.40 10.32 8.88
CA ASP A 88 11.74 11.39 7.93
C ASP A 88 10.58 11.69 6.95
N PRO A 89 9.70 12.66 7.28
CA PRO A 89 8.61 13.04 6.40
C PRO A 89 9.04 13.52 5.01
N THR A 90 10.29 13.93 4.82
CA THR A 90 10.79 14.39 3.51
C THR A 90 11.07 13.23 2.54
N GLU A 91 11.22 12.00 3.08
CA GLU A 91 11.36 10.76 2.31
C GLU A 91 9.99 10.09 2.02
N SER A 92 8.89 10.67 2.52
CA SER A 92 7.54 10.23 2.16
C SER A 92 7.26 10.48 0.67
N THR A 93 6.63 9.52 0.00
CA THR A 93 6.48 9.51 -1.46
C THR A 93 5.05 9.24 -1.89
N ASP A 94 4.52 10.08 -2.78
CA ASP A 94 3.30 9.81 -3.54
C ASP A 94 3.60 8.76 -4.62
N LEU A 95 3.35 7.50 -4.27
CA LEU A 95 3.59 6.34 -5.13
C LEU A 95 2.67 6.33 -6.34
N LEU A 96 1.44 6.82 -6.20
CA LEU A 96 0.50 6.89 -7.33
C LEU A 96 1.07 7.84 -8.39
N LYS A 97 1.49 9.05 -8.01
CA LYS A 97 2.12 10.00 -8.91
C LYS A 97 3.44 9.47 -9.48
N LEU A 98 4.26 8.82 -8.65
CA LEU A 98 5.52 8.21 -9.10
C LEU A 98 5.29 7.15 -10.19
N PHE A 99 4.27 6.30 -10.03
CA PHE A 99 4.03 5.16 -10.94
C PHE A 99 3.15 5.49 -12.15
N THR A 100 2.40 6.59 -12.11
CA THR A 100 1.58 7.07 -13.23
C THR A 100 2.26 8.13 -14.09
N LYS A 101 3.39 8.69 -13.63
CA LYS A 101 4.21 9.59 -14.45
C LYS A 101 4.70 8.83 -15.68
N LYS A 102 4.18 9.19 -16.85
CA LYS A 102 4.62 8.65 -18.14
C LYS A 102 6.11 8.94 -18.32
N SER A 103 6.90 7.90 -18.54
CA SER A 103 8.25 8.00 -19.11
C SER A 103 8.21 8.50 -20.54
#